data_AF-A0A231V5E8-F1
#
_entry.id   AF-A0A231V5E8-F1
#
_cell.length_a   1.000
_cell.length_b   1.000
_cell.length_c   1.000
_cell.angle_alpha   90.00
_cell.angle_beta   90.00
_cell.angle_gamma   90.00
#
_symmetry.space_group_name_H-M   'P 1'
#
loop_
_entity.id
_entity.type
_entity.pdbx_description
1 polymer ?
#
loop_
_entity_poly.entity_id
_entity_poly.type
_entity_poly.pdbx_seq_one_letter_code
_entity_poly.pdbx_strand_id
1 'polypeptide(L)'
;MGAVTHNRILIVEDDRQLTSFLERFLGKQDYSVTTAASAAQMWAILEHHTFDLIVLDLGLPDNDGFEITLDIQRRTHVPIIILTARDETFDRIVGLELGADDYVTKPFEPRELLARIKAVLRRTGPAQQPSAVSSASSIRFAGMTLDLVERTLKRDEDDAAIDLTGAEFTLLRALAENAGEVLSRSRILDTLYGKTAAVTDRAIDAHIARLRRKLKHGSDAPATLIRTVHGTGYILAASARSD
;
A
#
# COMPACT_ATOMS: atom_id res chain seq x y z
N MET A 1 31.58 -3.63 -10.55
CA MET A 1 30.71 -4.30 -9.55
C MET A 1 29.66 -3.29 -9.12
N GLY A 2 28.43 -3.41 -9.64
CA GLY A 2 27.32 -2.57 -9.16
C GLY A 2 27.01 -2.98 -7.72
N ALA A 3 26.90 -2.01 -6.82
CA ALA A 3 26.48 -2.29 -5.44
C ALA A 3 25.11 -2.99 -5.49
N VAL A 4 25.02 -4.17 -4.90
CA VAL A 4 23.71 -4.83 -4.70
C VAL A 4 22.99 -3.98 -3.65
N THR A 5 22.04 -3.18 -4.09
CA THR A 5 21.19 -2.38 -3.21
C THR A 5 20.16 -3.29 -2.58
N HIS A 6 20.38 -3.67 -1.33
CA HIS A 6 19.41 -4.42 -0.54
C HIS A 6 18.29 -3.48 -0.11
N ASN A 7 17.03 -3.91 -0.25
CA ASN A 7 15.90 -3.14 0.25
C ASN A 7 16.05 -2.95 1.78
N ARG A 8 15.87 -1.72 2.24
CA ARG A 8 16.01 -1.28 3.62
C ARG A 8 14.65 -1.31 4.31
N ILE A 9 14.54 -2.10 5.38
CA ILE A 9 13.29 -2.25 6.15
C ILE A 9 13.51 -1.67 7.54
N LEU A 10 12.60 -0.79 7.96
CA LEU A 10 12.51 -0.33 9.35
C LEU A 10 11.43 -1.14 10.08
N ILE A 11 11.79 -1.80 11.17
CA ILE A 11 10.84 -2.48 12.05
C ILE A 11 10.67 -1.64 13.31
N VAL A 12 9.43 -1.26 13.62
CA VAL A 12 9.07 -0.44 14.78
C VAL A 12 8.22 -1.30 15.72
N GLU A 13 8.85 -1.78 16.79
CA GLU A 13 8.32 -2.81 17.69
C GLU A 13 9.11 -2.80 19.00
N ASP A 14 8.43 -2.80 20.15
CA ASP A 14 9.07 -2.75 21.46
C ASP A 14 9.51 -4.13 21.99
N ASP A 15 8.94 -5.23 21.46
CA ASP A 15 9.42 -6.59 21.75
C ASP A 15 10.81 -6.85 21.14
N ARG A 16 11.82 -6.84 22.01
CA ARG A 16 13.23 -7.12 21.67
C ARG A 16 13.46 -8.52 21.11
N GLN A 17 12.72 -9.52 21.59
CA GLN A 17 12.88 -10.90 21.10
C GLN A 17 12.35 -11.02 19.68
N LEU A 18 11.18 -10.42 19.43
CA LEU A 18 10.56 -10.40 18.10
C LEU A 18 11.42 -9.63 17.09
N THR A 19 11.84 -8.41 17.41
CA THR A 19 12.70 -7.59 16.54
C THR A 19 14.02 -8.30 16.22
N SER A 20 14.69 -8.86 17.23
CA SER A 20 15.93 -9.62 17.03
C SER A 20 15.74 -10.85 16.14
N PHE A 21 14.59 -11.52 16.28
CA PHE A 21 14.24 -12.65 15.41
C PHE A 21 13.99 -12.19 13.96
N LEU A 22 13.18 -11.15 13.75
CA LEU A 22 12.85 -10.62 12.44
C LEU A 22 14.07 -10.05 11.71
N GLU A 23 14.95 -9.34 12.41
CA GLU A 23 16.21 -8.83 11.88
C GLU A 23 17.07 -9.97 11.30
N ARG A 24 17.28 -11.05 12.07
CA ARG A 24 18.03 -12.22 11.59
C ARG A 24 17.32 -12.95 10.46
N PHE A 25 16.00 -13.08 10.54
CA PHE A 25 15.22 -13.81 9.54
C PHE A 25 15.21 -13.09 8.20
N LEU A 26 14.90 -11.79 8.18
CA LEU A 26 14.88 -10.96 6.98
C LEU A 26 16.29 -10.68 6.45
N GLY A 27 17.30 -10.56 7.32
CA GLY A 27 18.70 -10.46 6.90
C GLY A 27 19.17 -11.67 6.10
N LYS A 28 18.69 -12.89 6.43
CA LYS A 28 18.92 -14.10 5.62
C LYS A 28 18.17 -14.12 4.28
N GLN A 29 17.30 -13.15 4.04
CA GLN A 29 16.52 -12.98 2.81
C GLN A 29 16.98 -11.75 2.03
N ASP A 30 18.22 -11.30 2.26
CA ASP A 30 18.87 -10.19 1.55
C ASP A 30 18.15 -8.83 1.76
N TYR A 31 17.61 -8.61 2.96
CA TYR A 31 17.10 -7.30 3.40
C TYR A 31 18.04 -6.65 4.41
N SER A 32 18.21 -5.34 4.31
CA SER A 32 18.89 -4.53 5.33
C SER A 32 17.88 -4.07 6.37
N VAL A 33 17.91 -4.63 7.57
CA VAL A 33 16.92 -4.30 8.62
C VAL A 33 17.50 -3.29 9.61
N THR A 34 16.69 -2.30 9.97
CA THR A 34 16.92 -1.41 11.12
C THR A 34 15.74 -1.52 12.06
N THR A 35 15.97 -1.44 13.36
CA THR A 35 14.92 -1.58 14.37
C THR A 35 14.78 -0.32 15.20
N ALA A 36 13.54 -0.02 15.60
CA ALA A 36 13.17 1.02 16.53
C ALA A 36 12.23 0.43 17.59
N ALA A 37 12.51 0.66 18.86
CA ALA A 37 11.71 0.17 19.99
C ALA A 37 10.63 1.16 20.44
N SER A 38 10.53 2.32 19.78
CA SER A 38 9.59 3.38 20.14
C SER A 38 9.35 4.32 18.95
N ALA A 39 8.25 5.09 18.99
CA ALA A 39 7.95 6.11 18.01
C ALA A 39 9.05 7.19 17.97
N ALA A 40 9.54 7.61 19.13
CA ALA A 40 10.64 8.58 19.22
C ALA A 40 11.92 8.09 18.53
N GLN A 41 12.29 6.83 18.73
CA GLN A 41 13.46 6.24 18.08
C GLN A 41 13.25 6.10 16.57
N MET A 42 12.04 5.71 16.15
CA MET A 42 11.67 5.64 14.73
C MET A 42 11.86 6.99 14.04
N TRP A 43 11.36 8.09 14.63
CA TRP A 43 11.50 9.42 14.04
C TRP A 43 12.96 9.87 13.95
N ALA A 44 13.76 9.67 15.00
CA ALA A 44 15.19 9.99 14.98
C ALA A 44 15.94 9.21 13.88
N ILE A 45 15.54 7.96 13.62
CA ILE A 45 16.11 7.14 12.54
C ILE A 45 15.69 7.68 11.17
N LEU A 46 14.40 8.03 10.99
CA LEU A 46 13.86 8.55 9.73
C LEU A 46 14.44 9.92 9.33
N GLU A 47 14.94 10.71 10.29
CA GLU A 47 15.62 11.99 10.01
C GLU A 47 16.94 11.82 9.25
N HIS A 48 17.60 10.67 9.38
CA HIS A 48 18.95 10.45 8.85
C HIS A 48 19.02 9.28 7.84
N HIS A 49 17.95 8.52 7.70
CA HIS A 49 17.92 7.31 6.91
C HIS A 49 16.62 7.18 6.11
N THR A 50 16.77 6.75 4.86
CA THR A 50 15.65 6.35 4.00
C THR A 50 15.41 4.84 4.09
N PHE A 51 14.15 4.44 3.94
CA PHE A 51 13.70 3.05 3.95
C PHE A 51 12.75 2.79 2.79
N ASP A 52 12.73 1.53 2.34
CA ASP A 52 11.86 1.08 1.26
C ASP A 52 10.53 0.54 1.82
N LEU A 53 10.48 0.20 3.11
CA LEU A 53 9.29 -0.28 3.81
C LEU A 53 9.41 -0.09 5.33
N ILE A 54 8.30 0.24 5.98
CA ILE A 54 8.16 0.24 7.43
C ILE A 54 7.22 -0.89 7.87
N VAL A 55 7.65 -1.71 8.82
CA VAL A 55 6.78 -2.62 9.58
C VAL A 55 6.51 -1.96 10.93
N LEU A 56 5.25 -1.62 11.20
CA LEU A 56 4.86 -0.84 12.37
C LEU A 56 3.93 -1.63 13.28
N ASP A 57 4.31 -1.81 14.55
CA ASP A 57 3.36 -2.24 15.58
C ASP A 57 2.47 -1.07 16.04
N LEU A 58 1.18 -1.34 16.21
CA LEU A 58 0.24 -0.40 16.81
C LEU A 58 0.23 -0.47 18.34
N GLY A 59 0.86 -1.50 18.91
CA GLY A 59 0.99 -1.73 20.35
C GLY A 59 2.10 -0.94 21.03
N LEU A 60 2.77 -0.01 20.34
CA LEU A 60 3.87 0.77 20.91
C LEU A 60 3.42 1.52 22.18
N PRO A 61 4.27 1.56 23.23
CA PRO A 61 3.88 2.13 24.51
C PRO A 61 3.88 3.66 24.55
N ASP A 62 4.55 4.32 23.60
CA ASP A 62 4.83 5.76 23.65
C ASP A 62 3.96 6.63 22.74
N ASN A 63 3.15 6.03 21.85
CA ASN A 63 2.22 6.78 20.99
C ASN A 63 1.11 5.87 20.41
N ASP A 64 0.02 6.45 19.93
CA ASP A 64 -1.01 5.71 19.20
C ASP A 64 -0.48 5.32 17.79
N GLY A 65 -0.39 4.03 17.51
CA GLY A 65 0.04 3.49 16.23
C GLY A 65 -0.73 4.02 15.01
N PHE A 66 -2.00 4.37 15.19
CA PHE A 66 -2.80 4.97 14.12
C PHE A 66 -2.38 6.41 13.81
N GLU A 67 -2.08 7.20 14.85
CA GLU A 67 -1.53 8.54 14.68
C GLU A 67 -0.14 8.50 14.05
N ILE A 68 0.70 7.55 14.48
CA ILE A 68 2.01 7.30 13.87
C ILE A 68 1.86 6.98 12.37
N THR A 69 0.92 6.09 12.01
CA THR A 69 0.67 5.72 10.61
C THR A 69 0.30 6.94 9.78
N LEU A 70 -0.60 7.79 10.29
CA LEU A 70 -1.01 9.03 9.62
C LEU A 70 0.15 10.01 9.45
N ASP A 71 0.99 10.16 10.47
CA ASP A 71 2.14 11.06 10.42
C ASP A 71 3.23 10.56 9.46
N ILE A 72 3.49 9.25 9.40
CA ILE A 72 4.41 8.67 8.41
C ILE A 72 3.89 8.97 7.00
N GLN A 73 2.59 8.76 6.74
CA GLN A 73 1.97 9.01 5.44
C GLN A 73 1.98 10.50 5.04
N ARG A 74 1.95 11.42 6.02
CA ARG A 74 2.02 12.87 5.78
C ARG A 74 3.44 13.36 5.51
N ARG A 75 4.44 12.74 6.16
CA ARG A 75 5.84 13.20 6.13
C ARG A 75 6.69 12.43 5.13
N THR A 76 6.25 11.24 4.73
CA THR A 76 7.00 10.31 3.88
C THR A 76 6.07 9.59 2.91
N HIS A 77 6.64 9.00 1.87
CA HIS A 77 5.94 8.09 0.95
C HIS A 77 6.34 6.62 1.14
N VAL A 78 6.94 6.30 2.28
CA VAL A 78 7.43 4.94 2.55
C VAL A 78 6.22 4.05 2.85
N PRO A 79 6.07 2.89 2.16
CA PRO A 79 4.94 2.02 2.39
C PRO A 79 4.99 1.38 3.77
N ILE A 80 3.80 1.18 4.35
CA ILE A 80 3.64 0.71 5.73
C ILE A 80 2.91 -0.63 5.74
N ILE A 81 3.48 -1.62 6.42
CA ILE A 81 2.79 -2.83 6.86
C ILE A 81 2.54 -2.72 8.36
N ILE A 82 1.27 -2.75 8.75
CA ILE A 82 0.91 -2.78 10.17
C ILE A 82 1.09 -4.21 10.71
N LEU A 83 1.71 -4.36 11.87
CA LEU A 83 1.91 -5.63 12.56
C LEU A 83 1.32 -5.58 13.97
N THR A 84 0.09 -6.04 14.17
CA THR A 84 -0.64 -5.76 15.43
C THR A 84 -1.19 -7.01 16.10
N ALA A 85 -1.19 -7.05 17.44
CA ALA A 85 -1.95 -8.04 18.22
C ALA A 85 -3.45 -7.71 18.31
N ARG A 86 -3.85 -6.49 17.91
CA ARG A 86 -5.24 -6.08 17.88
C ARG A 86 -5.92 -6.76 16.68
N ASP A 87 -6.70 -7.80 16.95
CA ASP A 87 -7.28 -8.68 15.94
C ASP A 87 -8.69 -8.24 15.49
N GLU A 88 -9.24 -7.18 16.10
CA GLU A 88 -10.55 -6.66 15.75
C GLU A 88 -10.58 -6.24 14.28
N THR A 89 -11.62 -6.70 13.56
CA THR A 89 -11.84 -6.34 12.15
C THR A 89 -11.89 -4.83 11.95
N PHE A 90 -12.29 -4.08 12.97
CA PHE A 90 -12.29 -2.62 12.99
C PHE A 90 -10.87 -2.04 12.84
N ASP A 91 -9.92 -2.48 13.66
CA ASP A 91 -8.55 -1.95 13.66
C ASP A 91 -7.82 -2.17 12.32
N ARG A 92 -8.09 -3.30 11.67
CA ARG A 92 -7.57 -3.61 10.32
C ARG A 92 -8.09 -2.64 9.28
N ILE A 93 -9.38 -2.31 9.33
CA ILE A 93 -10.01 -1.37 8.40
C ILE A 93 -9.44 0.02 8.65
N VAL A 94 -9.39 0.45 9.91
CA VAL A 94 -8.88 1.77 10.30
C VAL A 94 -7.43 1.96 9.85
N GLY A 95 -6.55 0.97 10.04
CA GLY A 95 -5.16 1.05 9.58
C GLY A 95 -5.01 1.26 8.08
N LEU A 96 -5.83 0.56 7.27
CA LEU A 96 -5.86 0.75 5.81
C LEU A 96 -6.50 2.08 5.41
N GLU A 97 -7.53 2.53 6.14
CA GLU A 97 -8.14 3.85 5.97
C GLU A 97 -7.17 5.00 6.27
N LEU A 98 -6.20 4.77 7.15
CA LEU A 98 -5.13 5.71 7.48
C LEU A 98 -3.94 5.65 6.53
N GLY A 99 -3.80 4.58 5.75
CA GLY A 99 -2.94 4.54 4.57
C GLY A 99 -1.85 3.50 4.61
N ALA A 100 -1.96 2.51 5.51
CA ALA A 100 -1.13 1.33 5.40
C ALA A 100 -1.39 0.60 4.08
N ASP A 101 -0.33 0.05 3.49
CA ASP A 101 -0.38 -0.73 2.26
C ASP A 101 -0.80 -2.18 2.54
N ASP A 102 -0.53 -2.68 3.75
CA ASP A 102 -0.89 -4.02 4.20
C ASP A 102 -0.99 -4.09 5.73
N TYR A 103 -1.48 -5.22 6.24
CA TYR A 103 -1.47 -5.53 7.66
C TYR A 103 -1.23 -7.02 7.91
N VAL A 104 -0.73 -7.34 9.11
CA VAL A 104 -0.48 -8.67 9.64
C VAL A 104 -0.91 -8.69 11.10
N THR A 105 -1.64 -9.73 11.50
CA THR A 105 -2.03 -9.90 12.91
C THR A 105 -1.08 -10.85 13.63
N LYS A 106 -0.73 -10.53 14.88
CA LYS A 106 -0.01 -11.44 15.79
C LYS A 106 -0.99 -12.46 16.40
N PRO A 107 -0.61 -13.74 16.58
CA PRO A 107 0.63 -14.35 16.11
C PRO A 107 0.62 -14.60 14.59
N PHE A 108 1.79 -14.52 13.96
CA PHE A 108 1.94 -14.69 12.51
C PHE A 108 3.08 -15.67 12.19
N GLU A 109 2.98 -16.29 11.03
CA GLU A 109 4.10 -17.07 10.47
C GLU A 109 5.13 -16.11 9.84
N PRO A 110 6.44 -16.24 10.13
CA PRO A 110 7.47 -15.35 9.57
C PRO A 110 7.48 -15.30 8.04
N ARG A 111 7.11 -16.43 7.41
CA ARG A 111 6.97 -16.54 5.95
C ARG A 111 5.79 -15.74 5.41
N GLU A 112 4.73 -15.54 6.20
CA GLU A 112 3.60 -14.70 5.83
C GLU A 112 4.04 -13.23 5.76
N LEU A 113 4.71 -12.73 6.81
CA LEU A 113 5.23 -11.35 6.82
C LEU A 113 6.20 -11.12 5.64
N LEU A 114 7.10 -12.06 5.37
CA LEU A 114 7.99 -12.00 4.21
C LEU A 114 7.24 -11.93 2.89
N ALA A 115 6.17 -12.71 2.72
CA ALA A 115 5.36 -12.70 1.50
C ALA A 115 4.70 -11.33 1.30
N ARG A 116 4.19 -10.71 2.37
CA ARG A 116 3.59 -9.37 2.33
C ARG A 116 4.60 -8.26 2.07
N ILE A 117 5.77 -8.32 2.72
CA ILE A 117 6.91 -7.42 2.44
C ILE A 117 7.25 -7.48 0.95
N LYS A 118 7.41 -8.68 0.39
CA LYS A 118 7.68 -8.87 -1.05
C LYS A 118 6.56 -8.31 -1.92
N ALA A 119 5.30 -8.51 -1.53
CA ALA A 119 4.14 -8.02 -2.27
C ALA A 119 4.08 -6.48 -2.26
N VAL A 120 4.32 -5.83 -1.11
CA VAL A 120 4.37 -4.37 -1.00
C VAL A 120 5.54 -3.79 -1.80
N LEU A 121 6.76 -4.29 -1.61
CA LEU A 121 7.95 -3.79 -2.32
C LEU A 121 7.86 -3.98 -3.84
N ARG A 122 7.31 -5.11 -4.31
CA ARG A 122 7.04 -5.31 -5.75
C ARG A 122 6.06 -4.29 -6.30
N ARG A 123 5.09 -3.86 -5.47
CA ARG A 123 4.12 -2.83 -5.86
C ARG A 123 4.72 -1.45 -5.82
N THR A 124 5.63 -1.10 -4.92
CA THR A 124 6.15 0.28 -4.79
C THR A 124 7.42 0.57 -5.58
N GLY A 125 8.19 -0.44 -5.97
CA GLY A 125 9.42 -0.24 -6.73
C GLY A 125 9.20 0.16 -8.21
N PRO A 126 10.21 0.78 -8.85
CA PRO A 126 10.22 0.97 -10.30
C PRO A 126 10.09 -0.40 -10.97
N ALA A 127 9.17 -0.51 -11.92
CA ALA A 127 8.76 -1.77 -12.53
C ALA A 127 9.98 -2.58 -13.00
N GLN A 128 10.40 -3.58 -12.21
CA GLN A 128 11.34 -4.59 -12.69
C GLN A 128 10.59 -5.51 -13.64
N GLN A 129 10.68 -5.10 -14.91
CA GLN A 129 10.30 -5.74 -16.15
C GLN A 129 8.79 -5.97 -16.40
N PRO A 130 8.31 -5.56 -17.59
CA PRO A 130 6.94 -5.80 -18.00
C PRO A 130 6.76 -7.29 -18.31
N SER A 131 5.79 -7.92 -17.65
CA SER A 131 5.09 -9.03 -18.28
C SER A 131 4.48 -8.49 -19.58
N ALA A 132 4.96 -9.01 -20.69
CA ALA A 132 4.67 -8.56 -22.05
C ALA A 132 3.18 -8.69 -22.41
N VAL A 133 2.34 -7.70 -22.06
CA VAL A 133 1.00 -7.54 -22.68
C VAL A 133 0.46 -6.09 -22.71
N SER A 134 1.16 -5.07 -22.22
CA SER A 134 0.71 -3.68 -22.45
C SER A 134 1.90 -2.74 -22.63
N SER A 135 2.05 -2.24 -23.85
CA SER A 135 3.07 -1.25 -24.25
C SER A 135 2.76 0.17 -23.77
N ALA A 136 1.63 0.34 -23.08
CA ALA A 136 1.15 1.66 -22.71
C ALA A 136 1.96 2.23 -21.56
N SER A 137 2.43 3.47 -21.71
CA SER A 137 3.14 4.19 -20.65
C SER A 137 2.17 4.87 -19.68
N SER A 138 0.93 5.11 -20.11
CA SER A 138 -0.08 5.77 -19.28
C SER A 138 -1.50 5.33 -19.61
N ILE A 139 -2.41 5.48 -18.64
CA ILE A 139 -3.85 5.27 -18.81
C ILE A 139 -4.57 6.57 -18.49
N ARG A 140 -5.33 7.11 -19.44
CA ARG A 140 -6.17 8.29 -19.24
C ARG A 140 -7.62 7.92 -19.00
N PHE A 141 -8.24 8.51 -17.99
CA PHE A 141 -9.66 8.34 -17.69
C PHE A 141 -10.19 9.56 -16.92
N ALA A 142 -11.42 9.97 -17.22
CA ALA A 142 -12.13 11.01 -16.46
C ALA A 142 -11.29 12.30 -16.15
N GLY A 143 -10.51 12.78 -17.14
CA GLY A 143 -9.68 13.98 -16.98
C GLY A 143 -8.44 13.79 -16.10
N MET A 144 -8.01 12.55 -15.91
CA MET A 144 -6.80 12.19 -15.17
C MET A 144 -5.92 11.28 -16.00
N THR A 145 -4.62 11.41 -15.78
CA THR A 145 -3.57 10.57 -16.38
C THR A 145 -2.86 9.78 -15.29
N LEU A 146 -2.93 8.45 -15.39
CA LEU A 146 -2.20 7.51 -14.57
C LEU A 146 -0.93 7.08 -15.30
N ASP A 147 0.22 7.57 -14.84
CA ASP A 147 1.53 7.19 -15.38
C ASP A 147 1.95 5.84 -14.78
N LEU A 148 2.22 4.85 -15.63
CA LEU A 148 2.55 3.49 -15.21
C LEU A 148 4.03 3.31 -14.90
N VAL A 149 4.88 4.20 -15.39
CA VAL A 149 6.34 4.17 -15.23
C VAL A 149 6.73 4.90 -13.95
N GLU A 150 6.33 6.17 -13.85
CA GLU A 150 6.57 7.02 -12.68
C GLU A 150 5.61 6.71 -11.52
N ARG A 151 4.57 5.91 -11.80
CA ARG A 151 3.56 5.48 -10.83
C ARG A 151 2.84 6.65 -10.15
N THR A 152 2.61 7.71 -10.90
CA THR A 152 1.93 8.92 -10.44
C THR A 152 0.53 9.01 -11.04
N LEU A 153 -0.37 9.68 -10.32
CA LEU A 153 -1.66 10.11 -10.84
C LEU A 153 -1.66 11.64 -10.92
N LYS A 154 -2.07 12.18 -12.07
CA LYS A 154 -2.25 13.61 -12.27
C LYS A 154 -3.62 13.96 -12.83
N ARG A 155 -4.07 15.17 -12.56
CA ARG A 155 -5.23 15.76 -13.24
C ARG A 155 -4.79 16.47 -14.51
N ASP A 156 -5.53 16.27 -15.60
CA ASP A 156 -5.20 16.87 -16.89
C ASP A 156 -5.50 18.39 -16.90
N GLU A 157 -6.40 18.88 -16.03
CA GLU A 157 -6.83 20.28 -15.99
C GLU A 157 -5.72 21.24 -15.53
N ASP A 158 -4.92 20.83 -14.55
CA ASP A 158 -3.94 21.67 -13.85
C ASP A 158 -2.57 20.98 -13.64
N ASP A 159 -2.38 19.79 -14.21
CA ASP A 159 -1.22 18.89 -13.96
C ASP A 159 -1.00 18.57 -12.47
N ALA A 160 -2.01 18.76 -11.61
CA ALA A 160 -1.88 18.55 -10.18
C ALA A 160 -1.71 17.06 -9.87
N ALA A 161 -0.63 16.74 -9.15
CA ALA A 161 -0.39 15.40 -8.65
C ALA A 161 -1.39 15.03 -7.55
N ILE A 162 -1.87 13.79 -7.61
CA ILE A 162 -2.70 13.16 -6.58
C ILE A 162 -1.86 12.06 -5.95
N ASP A 163 -1.50 12.25 -4.68
CA ASP A 163 -0.69 11.27 -3.94
C ASP A 163 -1.47 9.98 -3.72
N LEU A 164 -0.88 8.86 -4.12
CA LEU A 164 -1.42 7.52 -3.91
C LEU A 164 -0.42 6.65 -3.13
N THR A 165 -0.92 5.80 -2.24
CA THR A 165 -0.12 4.70 -1.68
C THR A 165 0.14 3.64 -2.75
N GLY A 166 1.07 2.71 -2.49
CA GLY A 166 1.34 1.61 -3.42
C GLY A 166 0.11 0.74 -3.65
N ALA A 167 -0.66 0.47 -2.59
CA ALA A 167 -1.91 -0.26 -2.66
C ALA A 167 -2.99 0.49 -3.46
N GLU A 168 -3.17 1.79 -3.21
CA GLU A 168 -4.13 2.63 -3.93
C GLU A 168 -3.81 2.72 -5.42
N PHE A 169 -2.54 2.95 -5.78
CA PHE A 169 -2.10 2.97 -7.18
C PHE A 169 -2.38 1.64 -7.86
N THR A 170 -2.04 0.52 -7.20
CA THR A 170 -2.25 -0.83 -7.73
C THR A 170 -3.73 -1.10 -7.98
N LEU A 171 -4.59 -0.71 -7.02
CA LEU A 171 -6.04 -0.84 -7.15
C LEU A 171 -6.60 0.02 -8.28
N LEU A 172 -6.19 1.28 -8.36
CA LEU A 172 -6.64 2.20 -9.39
C LEU A 172 -6.22 1.75 -10.78
N ARG A 173 -4.97 1.31 -10.95
CA ARG A 173 -4.46 0.72 -12.18
C ARG A 173 -5.32 -0.47 -12.61
N ALA A 174 -5.59 -1.42 -11.72
CA ALA A 174 -6.40 -2.58 -12.05
C ALA A 174 -7.82 -2.19 -12.49
N LEU A 175 -8.44 -1.20 -11.82
CA LEU A 175 -9.74 -0.65 -12.19
C LEU A 175 -9.70 0.06 -13.55
N ALA A 176 -8.63 0.81 -13.84
CA ALA A 176 -8.47 1.56 -15.09
C ALA A 176 -8.15 0.66 -16.30
N GLU A 177 -7.35 -0.40 -16.11
CA GLU A 177 -7.08 -1.41 -17.15
C GLU A 177 -8.33 -2.20 -17.54
N ASN A 178 -9.32 -2.33 -16.64
CA ASN A 178 -10.59 -3.02 -16.89
C ASN A 178 -11.76 -2.02 -16.79
N ALA A 179 -11.56 -0.79 -17.26
CA ALA A 179 -12.57 0.26 -17.18
C ALA A 179 -13.86 -0.14 -17.91
N GLY A 180 -15.01 0.11 -17.29
CA GLY A 180 -16.31 -0.35 -17.78
C GLY A 180 -16.64 -1.81 -17.45
N GLU A 181 -15.72 -2.59 -16.89
CA GLU A 181 -15.96 -3.96 -16.44
C GLU A 181 -15.96 -4.08 -14.91
N VAL A 182 -16.69 -5.06 -14.39
CA VAL A 182 -16.73 -5.33 -12.95
C VAL A 182 -15.53 -6.17 -12.55
N LEU A 183 -14.63 -5.60 -11.74
CA LEU A 183 -13.62 -6.39 -11.05
C LEU A 183 -14.23 -7.02 -9.80
N SER A 184 -14.13 -8.34 -9.70
CA SER A 184 -14.56 -9.05 -8.50
C SER A 184 -13.70 -8.70 -7.30
N ARG A 185 -14.28 -8.78 -6.10
CA ARG A 185 -13.54 -8.57 -4.84
C ARG A 185 -12.36 -9.54 -4.71
N SER A 186 -12.54 -10.81 -5.08
CA SER A 186 -11.48 -11.81 -5.10
C SER A 186 -10.31 -11.41 -6.02
N ARG A 187 -10.59 -10.92 -7.23
CA ARG A 187 -9.57 -10.48 -8.17
C ARG A 187 -8.81 -9.26 -7.65
N ILE A 188 -9.51 -8.33 -6.99
CA ILE A 188 -8.88 -7.18 -6.34
C ILE A 188 -7.97 -7.62 -5.19
N LEU A 189 -8.44 -8.53 -4.32
CA LEU A 189 -7.63 -9.08 -3.23
C LEU A 189 -6.39 -9.80 -3.75
N ASP A 190 -6.53 -10.64 -4.78
CA ASP A 190 -5.41 -11.33 -5.41
C ASP A 190 -4.38 -10.35 -5.99
N THR A 191 -4.85 -9.24 -6.56
CA THR A 191 -3.99 -8.20 -7.14
C THR A 191 -3.23 -7.44 -6.05
N LEU A 192 -3.88 -7.13 -4.94
CA LEU A 192 -3.26 -6.40 -3.82
C LEU A 192 -2.37 -7.32 -2.98
N TYR A 193 -2.88 -8.45 -2.51
CA TYR A 193 -2.25 -9.23 -1.45
C TYR A 193 -1.71 -10.59 -1.93
N GLY A 194 -2.03 -11.01 -3.15
CA GLY A 194 -1.70 -12.33 -3.68
C GLY A 194 -2.63 -13.44 -3.18
N LYS A 195 -2.58 -14.60 -3.86
CA LYS A 195 -3.50 -15.73 -3.67
C LYS A 195 -3.50 -16.39 -2.28
N THR A 196 -2.53 -16.06 -1.43
CA THR A 196 -2.32 -16.68 -0.12
C THR A 196 -2.75 -15.82 1.05
N ALA A 197 -3.27 -14.62 0.80
CA ALA A 197 -3.59 -13.69 1.87
C ALA A 197 -4.96 -14.01 2.49
N ALA A 198 -5.00 -14.30 3.79
CA ALA A 198 -6.23 -14.37 4.57
C ALA A 198 -6.79 -12.96 4.84
N VAL A 199 -6.96 -12.17 3.79
CA VAL A 199 -7.41 -10.77 3.87
C VAL A 199 -8.91 -10.74 3.63
N THR A 200 -9.61 -10.05 4.51
CA THR A 200 -11.07 -9.94 4.47
C THR A 200 -11.52 -8.96 3.38
N ASP A 201 -12.72 -9.20 2.84
CA ASP A 201 -13.36 -8.33 1.86
C ASP A 201 -13.37 -6.84 2.27
N ARG A 202 -13.44 -6.53 3.56
CA ARG A 202 -13.55 -5.16 4.08
C ARG A 202 -12.28 -4.31 3.87
N ALA A 203 -11.11 -4.95 3.70
CA ALA A 203 -9.87 -4.24 3.37
C ALA A 203 -9.96 -3.48 2.04
N ILE A 204 -10.70 -4.04 1.08
CA ILE A 204 -10.93 -3.41 -0.23
C ILE A 204 -11.75 -2.13 -0.05
N ASP A 205 -12.75 -2.16 0.83
CA ASP A 205 -13.68 -1.04 1.02
C ASP A 205 -12.96 0.20 1.55
N ALA A 206 -11.99 0.02 2.45
CA ALA A 206 -11.12 1.09 2.96
C ALA A 206 -10.34 1.78 1.83
N HIS A 207 -9.67 0.99 0.98
CA HIS A 207 -8.92 1.50 -0.17
C HIS A 207 -9.82 2.20 -1.19
N ILE A 208 -11.00 1.63 -1.48
CA ILE A 208 -12.00 2.23 -2.37
C ILE A 208 -12.51 3.57 -1.80
N ALA A 209 -12.80 3.63 -0.50
CA ALA A 209 -13.27 4.84 0.15
C ALA A 209 -12.21 5.97 0.09
N ARG A 210 -10.92 5.63 0.25
CA ARG A 210 -9.82 6.57 0.07
C ARG A 210 -9.66 7.04 -1.37
N LEU A 211 -9.63 6.10 -2.33
CA LEU A 211 -9.58 6.45 -3.76
C LEU A 211 -10.72 7.37 -4.14
N ARG A 212 -11.96 7.06 -3.75
CA ARG A 212 -13.13 7.93 -4.00
C ARG A 212 -12.96 9.34 -3.44
N ARG A 213 -12.33 9.50 -2.27
CA ARG A 213 -12.03 10.82 -1.69
C ARG A 213 -10.97 11.58 -2.49
N LYS A 214 -9.91 10.89 -2.93
CA LYS A 214 -8.78 11.47 -3.67
C LYS A 214 -9.14 11.83 -5.12
N LEU A 215 -9.95 11.00 -5.76
CA LEU A 215 -10.39 11.15 -7.16
C LEU A 215 -11.58 12.11 -7.33
N LYS A 216 -11.96 12.87 -6.29
CA LYS A 216 -13.04 13.85 -6.40
C LYS A 216 -12.67 14.94 -7.41
N HIS A 217 -13.45 15.05 -8.47
CA HIS A 217 -13.29 16.07 -9.50
C HIS A 217 -14.53 16.99 -9.51
N GLY A 218 -14.31 18.30 -9.42
CA GLY A 218 -15.39 19.30 -9.41
C GLY A 218 -16.43 19.10 -8.30
N SER A 219 -17.70 19.38 -8.61
CA SER A 219 -18.86 19.26 -7.71
C SER A 219 -19.54 17.88 -7.77
N ASP A 220 -18.96 16.90 -8.46
CA ASP A 220 -19.54 15.56 -8.56
C ASP A 220 -19.36 14.77 -7.25
N ALA A 221 -20.38 13.97 -6.93
CA ALA A 221 -20.33 13.11 -5.76
C ALA A 221 -19.21 12.06 -5.92
N PRO A 222 -18.40 11.78 -4.86
CA PRO A 222 -17.27 10.83 -4.91
C PRO A 222 -17.60 9.40 -5.40
N ALA A 223 -18.89 9.05 -5.50
CA ALA A 223 -19.38 7.74 -5.87
C ALA A 223 -19.59 7.54 -7.39
N THR A 224 -19.41 8.57 -8.22
CA THR A 224 -19.72 8.49 -9.66
C THR A 224 -18.65 7.73 -10.43
N LEU A 225 -17.36 7.93 -10.12
CA LEU A 225 -16.26 7.35 -10.90
C LEU A 225 -15.96 5.89 -10.55
N ILE A 226 -15.85 5.54 -9.27
CA ILE A 226 -15.69 4.15 -8.82
C ILE A 226 -17.01 3.70 -8.18
N ARG A 227 -17.77 2.83 -8.85
CA ARG A 227 -19.09 2.37 -8.38
C ARG A 227 -19.01 0.99 -7.74
N THR A 228 -19.84 0.79 -6.72
CA THR A 228 -20.01 -0.52 -6.08
C THR A 228 -21.07 -1.32 -6.83
N VAL A 229 -20.72 -2.54 -7.26
CA VAL A 229 -21.66 -3.55 -7.75
C VAL A 229 -21.89 -4.54 -6.61
N HIS A 230 -23.02 -4.40 -5.93
CA HIS A 230 -23.35 -5.14 -4.71
C HIS A 230 -23.24 -6.66 -4.93
N GLY A 231 -22.54 -7.33 -4.03
CA GLY A 231 -22.31 -8.78 -4.09
C GLY A 231 -21.24 -9.23 -5.10
N THR A 232 -20.71 -8.34 -5.93
CA THR A 232 -19.74 -8.71 -6.99
C THR A 232 -18.40 -8.02 -6.82
N GLY A 233 -18.38 -6.68 -6.70
CA GLY A 233 -17.14 -5.93 -6.62
C GLY A 233 -17.28 -4.48 -7.08
N TYR A 234 -16.32 -4.02 -7.88
CA TYR A 234 -16.13 -2.61 -8.20
C TYR A 234 -15.92 -2.38 -9.69
N ILE A 235 -16.38 -1.23 -10.19
CA ILE A 235 -16.23 -0.81 -11.59
C ILE A 235 -15.76 0.63 -11.64
N LEU A 236 -14.80 0.91 -12.53
CA LEU A 236 -14.50 2.27 -12.97
C LEU A 236 -15.52 2.66 -14.05
N ALA A 237 -16.44 3.57 -13.71
CA ALA A 237 -17.53 4.02 -14.56
C ALA A 237 -17.10 5.19 -15.46
N ALA A 238 -15.99 5.02 -16.15
CA ALA A 238 -15.47 5.95 -17.15
C ALA A 238 -14.84 5.17 -18.30
N SER A 239 -14.74 5.79 -19.48
CA SER A 239 -13.89 5.26 -20.53
C SER A 239 -12.43 5.50 -20.17
N ALA A 240 -11.61 4.45 -20.24
CA ALA A 240 -10.17 4.55 -20.12
C ALA A 240 -9.52 4.31 -21.49
N ARG A 241 -8.43 5.03 -21.77
CA ARG A 241 -7.59 4.83 -22.96
C ARG A 241 -6.15 4.65 -22.50
N SER A 242 -5.50 3.65 -23.08
CA SER A 242 -4.07 3.39 -22.86
C SER A 242 -3.30 4.04 -24.00
N ASP A 243 -2.30 4.86 -23.68
CA ASP A 243 -1.39 5.51 -24.62
C ASP A 243 -0.09 4.72 -24.76
#